data_AF-A0A5S4H2N5-F1
#
_entry.id   AF-A0A5S4H2N5-F1
#
_cell.length_a   1.000
_cell.length_b   1.000
_cell.length_c   1.000
_cell.angle_alpha   90.00
_cell.angle_beta   90.00
_cell.angle_gamma   90.00
#
_symmetry.space_group_name_H-M   'P 1'
#
loop_
_entity.id
_entity.type
_entity.pdbx_description
1 polymer ?
#
loop_
_entity_poly.entity_id
_entity_poly.type
_entity_poly.pdbx_seq_one_letter_code
_entity_poly.pdbx_strand_id
1 'polypeptide(L)'
;MRRYRNGRNAAVIAGAYGGLVLLLGVVSLVIVLTAPDPILLTGLALVVVTFPLGWLVWWGRDLVPALAGRPVLFTVLLVVAGLLQTWVLWRATRGSARP
;
A
#
# COMPACT_ATOMS: atom_id res chain seq x y z
N MET A 1 1.91 6.67 27.25
CA MET A 1 1.46 5.95 26.03
C MET A 1 0.16 5.21 26.35
N ARG A 2 -0.95 5.50 25.64
CA ARG A 2 -2.24 4.81 25.88
C ARG A 2 -2.13 3.34 25.48
N ARG A 3 -2.48 2.42 26.39
CA ARG A 3 -2.60 0.99 26.07
C ARG A 3 -3.99 0.74 25.47
N TYR A 4 -4.04 0.07 24.32
CA TYR A 4 -5.30 -0.33 23.69
C TYR A 4 -5.59 -1.80 24.00
N ARG A 5 -6.88 -2.16 24.08
CA ARG A 5 -7.30 -3.53 24.42
C ARG A 5 -6.63 -4.60 23.53
N ASN A 6 -6.53 -4.34 22.23
CA ASN A 6 -5.93 -5.23 21.24
C ASN A 6 -4.68 -4.60 20.59
N GLY A 7 -4.06 -3.62 21.26
CA GLY A 7 -3.03 -2.76 20.65
C GLY A 7 -1.85 -3.52 20.05
N ARG A 8 -1.39 -4.60 20.71
CA ARG A 8 -0.27 -5.43 20.22
C ARG A 8 -0.67 -6.20 18.96
N ASN A 9 -1.80 -6.90 18.97
CA ASN A 9 -2.26 -7.68 17.82
C ASN A 9 -2.56 -6.76 16.63
N ALA A 10 -3.20 -5.62 16.88
CA ALA A 10 -3.45 -4.60 15.87
C ALA A 10 -2.15 -4.07 15.25
N ALA A 11 -1.11 -3.83 16.08
CA ALA A 11 0.19 -3.39 15.59
C ALA A 11 0.90 -4.47 14.77
N VAL A 12 0.80 -5.75 15.16
CA VAL A 12 1.37 -6.87 14.39
C VAL A 12 0.69 -7.03 13.04
N ILE A 13 -0.65 -7.04 13.01
CA ILE A 13 -1.43 -7.21 11.78
C ILE A 13 -1.19 -6.03 10.84
N ALA A 14 -1.34 -4.80 11.34
CA ALA A 14 -1.10 -3.61 10.54
C ALA A 14 0.38 -3.51 10.11
N GLY A 15 1.32 -3.81 11.00
CA GLY A 15 2.74 -3.82 10.68
C GLY A 15 3.12 -4.85 9.61
N ALA A 16 2.56 -6.07 9.69
CA ALA A 16 2.79 -7.10 8.67
C ALA A 16 2.24 -6.68 7.30
N TYR A 17 1.02 -6.12 7.28
CA TYR A 17 0.42 -5.60 6.07
C TYR A 17 1.21 -4.42 5.48
N GLY A 18 1.56 -3.42 6.30
CA GLY A 18 2.36 -2.28 5.86
C GLY A 18 3.77 -2.66 5.41
N GLY A 19 4.37 -3.64 6.08
CA GLY A 19 5.65 -4.23 5.67
C GLY A 19 5.56 -4.91 4.30
N LEU A 20 4.48 -5.67 4.04
CA LEU A 20 4.23 -6.27 2.73
C LEU A 20 4.06 -5.21 1.63
N VAL A 21 3.28 -4.16 1.89
CA VAL A 21 3.09 -3.03 0.97
C VAL A 21 4.44 -2.36 0.65
N LEU A 22 5.26 -2.08 1.66
CA LEU A 22 6.57 -1.46 1.47
C LEU A 22 7.52 -2.37 0.70
N LEU A 23 7.59 -3.65 1.05
CA LEU A 23 8.43 -4.62 0.36
C LEU A 23 8.07 -4.71 -1.12
N LEU A 24 6.79 -4.90 -1.43
CA LEU A 24 6.31 -4.95 -2.80
C LEU A 24 6.51 -3.62 -3.52
N GLY A 25 6.32 -2.49 -2.83
CA GLY A 25 6.54 -1.16 -3.38
C GLY A 25 8.01 -0.92 -3.78
N VAL A 26 8.94 -1.28 -2.90
CA VAL A 26 10.39 -1.19 -3.16
C VAL A 26 10.79 -2.10 -4.30
N VAL A 27 10.37 -3.37 -4.28
CA VAL A 27 10.66 -4.32 -5.36
C VAL A 27 10.09 -3.83 -6.70
N SER A 28 8.86 -3.30 -6.69
CA SER A 28 8.23 -2.73 -7.89
C SER A 28 9.00 -1.52 -8.41
N LEU A 29 9.44 -0.61 -7.52
CA LEU A 29 10.26 0.54 -7.89
C LEU A 29 11.60 0.11 -8.52
N VAL A 30 12.30 -0.85 -7.92
CA VAL A 30 13.55 -1.38 -8.47
C VAL A 30 13.31 -1.91 -9.88
N ILE A 31 12.31 -2.77 -10.07
CA ILE A 31 11.96 -3.34 -11.38
C ILE A 31 11.62 -2.25 -12.40
N VAL A 32 10.80 -1.26 -12.02
CA VAL A 32 10.42 -0.14 -12.90
C VAL A 32 11.63 0.67 -13.33
N LEU A 33 12.65 0.80 -12.48
CA LEU A 33 13.85 1.59 -12.77
C LEU A 33 14.95 0.81 -13.50
N THR A 34 14.99 -0.52 -13.36
CA THR A 34 16.11 -1.33 -13.88
C THR A 34 15.72 -2.28 -15.00
N ALA A 35 14.44 -2.63 -15.15
CA ALA A 35 14.00 -3.57 -16.18
C ALA A 35 13.68 -2.83 -17.49
N PRO A 36 14.21 -3.29 -18.65
CA PRO A 36 13.91 -2.71 -19.95
C PRO A 36 12.43 -2.84 -20.32
N ASP A 37 11.77 -3.92 -19.85
CA ASP A 37 10.32 -4.13 -19.91
C ASP A 37 9.81 -4.46 -18.50
N PRO A 38 9.33 -3.47 -17.73
CA PRO A 38 8.86 -3.72 -16.38
C PRO A 38 7.69 -4.69 -16.41
N ILE A 39 7.92 -5.88 -15.85
CA ILE A 39 6.91 -6.94 -15.76
C ILE A 39 5.69 -6.37 -15.02
N LEU A 40 4.55 -6.35 -15.71
CA LEU A 40 3.24 -5.91 -15.18
C LEU A 40 2.82 -6.64 -13.88
N LEU A 41 3.36 -7.84 -13.61
CA LEU A 41 3.01 -8.64 -12.42
C LEU A 41 3.28 -7.93 -11.09
N THR A 42 4.38 -7.18 -10.93
CA THR A 42 4.69 -6.57 -9.62
C THR A 42 3.79 -5.36 -9.34
N GLY A 43 3.54 -4.53 -10.35
CA GLY A 43 2.53 -3.47 -10.27
C GLY A 43 1.13 -4.03 -9.99
N LEU A 44 0.76 -5.13 -10.64
CA LEU A 44 -0.54 -5.77 -10.42
C LEU A 44 -0.66 -6.44 -9.04
N ALA A 45 0.41 -7.06 -8.55
CA ALA A 45 0.47 -7.58 -7.18
C ALA A 45 0.27 -6.46 -6.16
N LEU A 46 0.87 -5.29 -6.39
CA LEU A 46 0.70 -4.13 -5.53
C LEU A 46 -0.75 -3.61 -5.55
N VAL A 47 -1.38 -3.57 -6.73
CA VAL A 47 -2.82 -3.24 -6.86
C VAL A 47 -3.71 -4.20 -6.08
N VAL A 48 -3.43 -5.50 -6.17
CA VAL A 48 -4.21 -6.52 -5.47
C VAL A 48 -4.05 -6.41 -3.96
N VAL A 49 -2.82 -6.29 -3.46
CA VAL A 49 -2.55 -6.16 -2.02
C VAL A 49 -3.12 -4.87 -1.44
N THR A 50 -3.21 -3.81 -2.24
CA THR A 50 -3.77 -2.52 -1.83
C THR A 50 -5.26 -2.39 -2.16
N PHE A 51 -5.97 -3.49 -2.47
CA PHE A 51 -7.43 -3.46 -2.62
C PHE A 51 -8.11 -2.95 -1.32
N PRO A 52 -9.14 -2.08 -1.40
CA PRO A 52 -9.79 -1.56 -2.60
C PRO A 52 -9.12 -0.34 -3.24
N LEU A 53 -8.30 0.42 -2.50
CA LEU A 53 -7.73 1.68 -3.00
C LEU A 53 -6.81 1.49 -4.21
N GLY A 54 -6.03 0.41 -4.25
CA GLY A 54 -5.18 0.09 -5.39
C GLY A 54 -5.95 -0.08 -6.69
N TRP A 55 -7.16 -0.65 -6.60
CA TRP A 55 -8.06 -0.76 -7.74
C TRP A 55 -8.56 0.60 -8.20
N LEU A 56 -8.91 1.49 -7.27
CA LEU A 56 -9.32 2.85 -7.58
C LEU A 56 -8.19 3.65 -8.23
N VAL A 57 -6.95 3.51 -7.74
CA VAL A 57 -5.75 4.10 -8.34
C VAL A 57 -5.50 3.54 -9.74
N TRP A 58 -5.67 2.22 -9.94
CA TRP A 58 -5.53 1.58 -11.25
C TRP A 58 -6.55 2.11 -12.27
N TRP A 59 -7.83 2.19 -11.90
CA TRP A 59 -8.88 2.73 -12.79
C TRP A 59 -8.72 4.23 -13.03
N GLY A 60 -8.29 4.99 -12.02
CA GLY A 60 -8.09 6.43 -12.10
C GLY A 60 -6.81 6.86 -12.83
N ARG A 61 -5.91 5.92 -13.16
CA ARG A 61 -4.62 6.25 -13.78
C ARG A 61 -4.77 6.98 -15.12
N ASP A 62 -5.80 6.64 -15.88
CA ASP A 62 -6.06 7.19 -17.21
C ASP A 62 -6.84 8.52 -17.14
N LEU A 63 -7.42 8.85 -15.97
CA LEU A 63 -8.15 10.09 -15.71
C LEU A 63 -7.22 11.24 -15.30
N VAL A 64 -5.99 10.94 -14.89
CA VAL A 64 -5.01 11.94 -14.44
C VAL A 64 -3.86 11.97 -15.44
N PRO A 65 -3.78 13.02 -16.29
CA PRO A 65 -2.72 13.13 -17.31
C PRO A 65 -1.30 13.06 -16.73
N ALA A 66 -1.13 13.49 -15.48
CA ALA A 66 0.15 13.41 -14.76
C ALA A 66 0.58 11.98 -14.40
N LEU A 67 -0.34 11.00 -14.40
CA LEU A 67 -0.05 9.58 -14.17
C LEU A 67 0.19 8.80 -15.47
N ALA A 68 -0.31 9.31 -16.60
CA ALA A 68 -0.14 8.69 -17.90
C ALA A 68 1.35 8.57 -18.24
N GLY A 69 1.81 7.33 -18.48
CA GLY A 69 3.20 7.04 -18.82
C GLY A 69 4.21 7.22 -17.67
N ARG A 70 3.77 7.41 -16.41
CA ARG A 70 4.65 7.58 -15.25
C ARG A 70 4.55 6.41 -14.25
N PRO A 71 5.17 5.25 -14.54
CA PRO A 71 5.04 4.03 -13.73
C PRO A 71 5.60 4.18 -12.30
N VAL A 72 6.63 5.02 -12.13
CA VAL A 72 7.19 5.36 -10.81
C VAL A 72 6.14 6.05 -9.94
N LEU A 73 5.50 7.10 -10.48
CA LEU A 73 4.48 7.87 -9.75
C LEU A 73 3.27 6.99 -9.40
N PHE A 74 2.86 6.13 -10.34
CA PHE A 74 1.81 5.14 -10.12
C PHE A 74 2.14 4.20 -8.95
N THR A 75 3.36 3.65 -8.93
CA THR A 75 3.83 2.77 -7.85
C THR A 75 3.85 3.49 -6.50
N VAL A 76 4.34 4.73 -6.47
CA VAL A 76 4.35 5.55 -5.24
C VAL A 76 2.94 5.78 -4.72
N LEU A 77 1.97 6.09 -5.58
CA LEU A 77 0.57 6.25 -5.16
C LEU A 77 -0.02 4.98 -4.56
N LEU A 78 0.26 3.82 -5.14
CA LEU A 78 -0.19 2.54 -4.58
C LEU A 78 0.43 2.28 -3.21
N VAL A 79 1.72 2.57 -3.02
CA VAL A 79 2.36 2.45 -1.70
C VAL A 79 1.70 3.38 -0.69
N VAL A 80 1.47 4.65 -1.05
CA VAL A 80 0.80 5.62 -0.17
C VAL A 80 -0.61 5.13 0.20
N ALA A 81 -1.37 4.61 -0.76
CA ALA A 81 -2.69 4.04 -0.51
C ALA A 81 -2.62 2.84 0.46
N GLY A 82 -1.69 1.91 0.26
CA GLY A 82 -1.46 0.79 1.15
C GLY A 82 -1.03 1.19 2.57
N LEU A 83 -0.21 2.24 2.69
CA LEU A 83 0.17 2.78 4.00
C LEU A 83 -1.01 3.46 4.70
N LEU A 84 -1.88 4.15 3.95
CA LEU A 84 -3.12 4.68 4.49
C LEU A 84 -4.03 3.54 4.99
N GLN A 85 -4.17 2.47 4.20
CA GLN A 85 -4.90 1.26 4.61
C GLN A 85 -4.30 0.61 5.86
N THR A 86 -2.98 0.62 5.99
CA THR A 86 -2.28 0.14 7.19
C THR A 86 -2.70 0.93 8.42
N TRP A 87 -2.74 2.26 8.32
CA TRP A 87 -3.19 3.12 9.40
C TRP A 87 -4.66 2.85 9.76
N VAL A 88 -5.54 2.73 8.75
CA VAL A 88 -6.96 2.40 8.96
C VAL A 88 -7.13 1.03 9.62
N LEU A 89 -6.36 0.02 9.19
CA LEU A 89 -6.40 -1.33 9.75
C LEU A 89 -6.01 -1.32 11.22
N TRP A 90 -4.95 -0.59 11.58
CA TRP A 90 -4.59 -0.39 12.98
C TRP A 90 -5.69 0.34 13.76
N ARG A 91 -6.29 1.39 13.17
CA ARG A 91 -7.40 2.13 13.80
C ARG A 91 -8.59 1.24 14.10
N ALA A 92 -8.97 0.38 13.16
CA ALA A 92 -10.12 -0.50 13.28
C ALA A 92 -9.88 -1.64 14.27
N THR A 93 -8.66 -2.20 14.31
CA THR A 93 -8.37 -3.42 15.07
C THR A 93 -7.88 -3.18 16.50
N ARG A 94 -7.35 -1.99 16.82
CA ARG A 94 -6.75 -1.70 18.14
C ARG A 94 -7.74 -1.74 19.31
N GLY A 95 -9.03 -1.52 19.05
CA GLY A 95 -10.08 -1.46 20.07
C GLY A 95 -9.98 -0.21 20.97
N SER A 96 -10.81 -0.16 22.02
CA SER A 96 -10.88 0.99 22.93
C SER A 96 -9.59 1.20 23.72
N ALA A 97 -9.33 2.47 24.07
CA ALA A 97 -8.28 2.81 25.01
C ALA A 97 -8.61 2.21 26.38
N ARG A 98 -7.63 1.55 27.00
CA ARG A 98 -7.75 1.17 28.41
C ARG A 98 -7.54 2.43 29.26
N PRO A 99 -8.34 2.62 30.33
CA PRO A 99 -8.12 3.67 31.31
C PRO A 99 -6.75 3.53 31.98
#